data_AF-A0A836KJ21-F1
#
_entry.id   AF-A0A836KJ21-F1
#
_cell.length_a   1.000
_cell.length_b   1.000
_cell.length_c   1.000
_cell.angle_alpha   90.00
_cell.angle_beta   90.00
_cell.angle_gamma   90.00
#
_symmetry.space_group_name_H-M   'P 1'
#
loop_
_entity.id
_entity.type
_entity.pdbx_description
1 polymer ?
#
loop_
_entity_poly.entity_id
_entity_poly.type
_entity_poly.pdbx_seq_one_letter_code
_entity_poly.pdbx_strand_id
1 'polypeptide(L)'
;MALDFDVDDEPTFDELVRDARHGVMQNREMTACWLELAYQHTFFKDIAKEGRARGESLGAVLAAIQGICQAVQRVELSNSEVEAPSPACTAAFSLPARRLSGGSWRDSRLKETWALAQVARAYLGLYCSTPIPTRAQWASSLQPLFPESTNEASASCWTADAGAVYPTPASSTLGRYLTQLRQTVGRVTQELLDSESDEKDGSFAAEELKELVLCCIAVGRRVARSTTLPNLHARLVREMVTTLQDFVGGSTLEW
;
A
#
# COMPACT_ATOMS: atom_id res chain seq x y z
N MET A 1 0.80 -58.42 36.49
CA MET A 1 0.86 -58.41 35.01
C MET A 1 0.13 -57.16 34.59
N ALA A 2 0.87 -56.12 34.20
CA ALA A 2 0.27 -54.92 33.61
C ALA A 2 -0.05 -55.27 32.16
N LEU A 3 -1.31 -55.06 31.77
CA LEU A 3 -1.74 -55.15 30.38
C LEU A 3 -1.33 -53.84 29.73
N ASP A 4 -0.24 -53.86 28.96
CA ASP A 4 0.05 -52.82 27.99
C ASP A 4 -1.08 -52.85 26.96
N PHE A 5 -1.95 -51.85 27.01
CA PHE A 5 -2.83 -51.55 25.91
C PHE A 5 -1.96 -50.90 24.84
N ASP A 6 -1.61 -51.68 23.81
CA ASP A 6 -1.18 -51.13 22.53
C ASP A 6 -2.33 -50.23 22.04
N VAL A 7 -2.20 -48.93 22.32
CA VAL A 7 -2.99 -47.91 21.64
C VAL A 7 -2.52 -48.01 20.20
N ASP A 8 -3.39 -48.51 19.32
CA ASP A 8 -3.11 -48.60 17.89
C ASP A 8 -2.57 -47.25 17.42
N ASP A 9 -1.28 -47.21 17.07
CA ASP A 9 -0.58 -46.10 16.41
C ASP A 9 -1.10 -45.99 14.96
N GLU A 10 -2.41 -45.88 14.79
CA GLU A 10 -3.03 -45.70 13.49
C GLU A 10 -2.80 -44.24 13.06
N PRO A 11 -2.21 -44.01 11.88
CA PRO A 11 -1.84 -42.67 11.46
C PRO A 11 -3.09 -41.80 11.37
N THR A 12 -2.99 -40.61 11.93
CA THR A 12 -4.06 -39.61 11.86
C THR A 12 -4.33 -39.23 10.41
N PHE A 13 -5.55 -38.74 10.14
CA PHE A 13 -5.91 -38.28 8.78
C PHE A 13 -4.91 -37.26 8.23
N ASP A 14 -4.40 -36.36 9.08
CA ASP A 14 -3.39 -35.38 8.68
C ASP A 14 -2.05 -36.00 8.31
N GLU A 15 -1.65 -37.10 8.96
CA GLU A 15 -0.45 -37.87 8.63
C GLU A 15 -0.63 -38.60 7.31
N LEU A 16 -1.79 -39.24 7.10
CA LEU A 16 -2.13 -39.89 5.84
C LEU A 16 -2.14 -38.91 4.66
N VAL A 17 -2.70 -37.72 4.84
CA VAL A 17 -2.70 -36.66 3.81
C VAL A 17 -1.29 -36.13 3.56
N ARG A 18 -0.47 -35.97 4.61
CA ARG A 18 0.91 -35.50 4.49
C ARG A 18 1.79 -36.51 3.75
N ASP A 19 1.65 -37.80 4.06
CA ASP A 19 2.37 -38.89 3.40
C ASP A 19 1.93 -39.08 1.95
N ALA A 20 0.62 -39.02 1.68
CA ALA A 20 0.10 -39.04 0.31
C ALA A 20 0.64 -37.84 -0.50
N ARG A 21 0.64 -36.64 0.09
CA ARG A 21 1.22 -35.44 -0.53
C ARG A 21 2.71 -35.62 -0.80
N HIS A 22 3.46 -36.19 0.14
CA HIS A 22 4.89 -36.44 -0.02
C HIS A 22 5.15 -37.47 -1.12
N GLY A 23 4.37 -38.55 -1.18
CA GLY A 23 4.45 -39.57 -2.24
C GLY A 23 4.11 -39.03 -3.63
N VAL A 24 3.14 -38.13 -3.75
CA VAL A 24 2.80 -37.45 -5.02
C VAL A 24 3.91 -36.49 -5.46
N MET A 25 4.61 -35.87 -4.52
CA MET A 25 5.69 -34.90 -4.80
C MET A 25 7.08 -35.53 -4.99
N GLN A 26 7.30 -36.79 -4.60
CA GLN A 26 8.59 -37.44 -4.82
C GLN A 26 8.84 -37.68 -6.31
N ASN A 27 9.95 -37.12 -6.82
CA ASN A 27 10.47 -37.27 -8.19
C ASN A 27 9.65 -36.64 -9.32
N ARG A 28 8.67 -35.79 -8.99
CA ARG A 28 7.90 -35.03 -9.98
C ARG A 28 8.13 -33.55 -9.80
N GLU A 29 8.36 -32.85 -10.90
CA GLU A 29 8.40 -31.39 -10.86
C GLU A 29 7.03 -30.85 -10.47
N MET A 30 7.00 -29.84 -9.60
CA MET A 30 5.76 -29.20 -9.13
C MET A 30 4.88 -28.74 -10.31
N THR A 31 5.51 -28.31 -11.40
CA THR A 31 4.88 -27.98 -12.69
C THR A 31 4.16 -29.17 -13.34
N ALA A 32 4.75 -30.36 -13.32
CA ALA A 32 4.15 -31.58 -13.89
C ALA A 32 2.95 -32.06 -13.06
N CYS A 33 3.08 -32.08 -11.73
CA CYS A 33 1.96 -32.39 -10.83
C CYS A 33 0.81 -31.39 -10.99
N TRP A 34 1.13 -30.11 -11.20
CA TRP A 34 0.11 -29.08 -11.33
C TRP A 34 -0.61 -29.11 -12.68
N LEU A 35 0.11 -29.45 -13.75
CA LEU A 35 -0.50 -29.73 -15.05
C LEU A 35 -1.44 -30.93 -14.98
N GLU A 36 -1.03 -32.01 -14.31
CA GLU A 36 -1.85 -33.23 -14.19
C GLU A 36 -3.12 -32.97 -13.37
N LEU A 37 -3.02 -32.27 -12.24
CA LEU A 37 -4.17 -31.82 -11.43
C LEU A 37 -5.12 -30.92 -12.23
N ALA A 38 -4.60 -29.95 -12.99
CA ALA A 38 -5.41 -29.07 -13.84
C ALA A 38 -6.06 -29.81 -15.02
N TYR A 39 -5.43 -30.88 -15.52
CA TYR A 39 -5.95 -31.69 -16.63
C TYR A 39 -7.03 -32.68 -16.15
N GLN A 40 -6.83 -33.28 -14.98
CA GLN A 40 -7.75 -34.26 -14.40
C GLN A 40 -8.97 -33.58 -13.75
N HIS A 41 -8.82 -32.36 -13.23
CA HIS A 41 -9.92 -31.63 -12.60
C HIS A 41 -10.10 -30.25 -13.23
N THR A 42 -11.21 -30.08 -13.95
CA THR A 42 -11.58 -28.81 -14.60
C THR A 42 -11.68 -27.65 -13.61
N PHE A 43 -12.01 -27.92 -12.35
CA PHE A 43 -12.05 -26.92 -11.27
C PHE A 43 -10.68 -26.22 -11.06
N PHE A 44 -9.56 -26.95 -11.10
CA PHE A 44 -8.24 -26.31 -10.96
C PHE A 44 -7.87 -25.45 -12.17
N LYS A 45 -8.37 -25.79 -13.36
CA LYS A 45 -8.22 -24.95 -14.55
C LYS A 45 -9.00 -23.63 -14.39
N ASP A 46 -10.20 -23.68 -13.83
CA ASP A 46 -11.01 -22.50 -13.55
C ASP A 46 -10.36 -21.62 -12.47
N ILE A 47 -9.83 -22.23 -11.39
CA ILE A 47 -9.03 -21.51 -10.38
C ILE A 47 -7.82 -20.83 -11.01
N ALA A 48 -7.05 -21.53 -11.84
CA ALA A 48 -5.87 -20.96 -12.47
C ALA A 48 -6.22 -19.80 -13.42
N LYS A 49 -7.34 -19.91 -14.14
CA LYS A 49 -7.86 -18.85 -15.01
C LYS A 49 -8.29 -17.63 -14.20
N GLU A 50 -9.03 -17.85 -13.12
CA GLU A 50 -9.47 -16.78 -12.21
C GLU A 50 -8.27 -16.11 -11.53
N GLY A 51 -7.31 -16.89 -11.02
CA GLY A 51 -6.08 -16.37 -10.43
C GLY A 51 -5.27 -15.52 -11.40
N ARG A 52 -5.20 -15.91 -12.69
CA ARG A 52 -4.58 -15.08 -13.73
C ARG A 52 -5.33 -13.77 -13.95
N ALA A 53 -6.66 -13.83 -14.10
CA ALA A 53 -7.48 -12.63 -14.32
C ALA A 53 -7.36 -11.65 -13.14
N ARG A 54 -7.38 -12.16 -11.90
CA ARG A 54 -7.16 -11.36 -10.68
C ARG A 54 -5.74 -10.76 -10.65
N GLY A 55 -4.72 -11.55 -10.98
CA GLY A 55 -3.33 -11.08 -11.04
C GLY A 55 -3.11 -9.98 -12.08
N GLU A 56 -3.72 -10.10 -13.26
CA GLU A 56 -3.70 -9.07 -14.31
C GLU A 56 -4.38 -7.77 -13.85
N SER A 57 -5.55 -7.88 -13.20
CA SER A 57 -6.27 -6.74 -12.64
C SER A 57 -5.45 -6.02 -11.55
N LEU A 58 -4.89 -6.78 -10.61
CA LEU A 58 -4.03 -6.24 -9.55
C LEU A 58 -2.77 -5.59 -10.14
N GLY A 59 -2.14 -6.20 -11.15
CA GLY A 59 -1.00 -5.64 -11.85
C GLY A 59 -1.32 -4.30 -12.51
N ALA A 60 -2.48 -4.18 -13.15
CA ALA A 60 -2.95 -2.93 -13.75
C ALA A 60 -3.18 -1.83 -12.69
N VAL A 61 -3.74 -2.20 -11.53
CA VAL A 61 -3.95 -1.29 -10.38
C VAL A 61 -2.62 -0.76 -9.83
N LEU A 62 -1.66 -1.64 -9.59
CA LEU A 62 -0.34 -1.25 -9.07
C LEU A 62 0.41 -0.36 -10.07
N ALA A 63 0.32 -0.67 -11.37
CA ALA A 63 0.89 0.17 -12.42
C ALA A 63 0.21 1.55 -12.49
N ALA A 64 -1.12 1.62 -12.34
CA ALA A 64 -1.87 2.88 -12.30
C ALA A 64 -1.50 3.73 -11.07
N ILE A 65 -1.37 3.11 -9.89
CA ILE A 65 -0.89 3.79 -8.66
C ILE A 65 0.50 4.39 -8.91
N GLN A 66 1.44 3.60 -9.45
CA GLN A 66 2.79 4.07 -9.75
C GLN A 66 2.79 5.22 -10.75
N GLY A 67 2.01 5.13 -11.82
CA GLY A 67 1.87 6.16 -12.84
C GLY A 67 1.31 7.48 -12.28
N ILE A 68 0.29 7.39 -11.42
CA ILE A 68 -0.27 8.55 -10.73
C ILE A 68 0.78 9.19 -9.80
N CYS A 69 1.51 8.40 -9.01
CA CYS A 69 2.58 8.91 -8.15
C CYS A 69 3.65 9.68 -8.94
N GLN A 70 4.05 9.17 -10.10
CA GLN A 70 5.00 9.85 -10.98
C GLN A 70 4.43 11.16 -11.54
N ALA A 71 3.16 11.17 -11.95
CA ALA A 71 2.51 12.37 -12.47
C ALA A 71 2.38 13.46 -11.39
N VAL A 72 2.05 13.06 -10.16
CA VAL A 72 2.00 13.94 -8.99
C VAL A 72 3.36 14.59 -8.73
N GLN A 73 4.42 13.79 -8.68
CA GLN A 73 5.77 14.30 -8.46
C GLN A 73 6.20 15.29 -9.56
N ARG A 74 5.91 15.00 -10.83
CA ARG A 74 6.21 15.92 -11.94
C ARG A 74 5.48 17.24 -11.79
N VAL A 75 4.19 17.23 -11.46
CA VAL A 75 3.41 18.46 -11.28
C VAL A 75 3.95 19.30 -10.12
N GLU A 76 4.25 18.70 -8.98
CA GLU A 76 4.78 19.44 -7.82
C GLU A 76 6.21 19.97 -8.08
N LEU A 77 7.05 19.23 -8.82
CA LEU A 77 8.37 19.71 -9.25
C LEU A 77 8.26 20.89 -10.24
N SER A 78 7.40 20.79 -11.26
CA SER A 78 7.18 21.89 -12.20
C SER A 78 6.60 23.14 -11.52
N ASN A 79 5.73 22.97 -10.52
CA ASN A 79 5.22 24.09 -9.72
C ASN A 79 6.30 24.72 -8.82
N SER A 80 7.40 24.01 -8.54
CA SER A 80 8.56 24.53 -7.82
C SER A 80 9.49 25.36 -8.71
N GLU A 81 9.53 25.09 -10.02
CA GLU A 81 10.44 25.76 -10.97
C GLU A 81 9.83 27.03 -11.61
N VAL A 82 8.50 27.10 -11.75
CA VAL A 82 7.81 28.12 -12.57
C VAL A 82 7.62 29.48 -11.86
N GLU A 83 7.90 29.61 -10.55
CA GLU A 83 7.74 30.89 -9.83
C GLU A 83 9.03 31.73 -9.78
N ALA A 84 9.64 31.96 -10.93
CA ALA A 84 10.54 33.08 -11.15
C ALA A 84 10.16 33.88 -12.42
N PRO A 85 9.05 34.64 -12.42
CA PRO A 85 8.96 35.83 -13.24
C PRO A 85 9.53 37.00 -12.43
N SER A 86 10.77 37.41 -12.73
CA SER A 86 11.17 38.80 -12.52
C SER A 86 10.62 39.62 -13.68
N PRO A 87 9.61 40.48 -13.48
CA PRO A 87 9.46 41.64 -14.34
C PRO A 87 10.45 42.69 -13.84
N ALA A 88 11.55 42.87 -14.56
CA ALA A 88 12.29 44.11 -14.43
C ALA A 88 11.38 45.25 -14.93
N CYS A 89 11.10 46.24 -14.07
CA CYS A 89 11.34 47.66 -14.37
C CYS A 89 10.91 48.60 -13.23
N THR A 90 11.82 49.54 -12.93
CA THR A 90 11.66 50.83 -12.24
C THR A 90 11.31 50.85 -10.75
N ALA A 91 12.32 50.73 -9.88
CA ALA A 91 12.57 51.68 -8.80
C ALA A 91 13.97 51.47 -8.23
N ALA A 92 14.76 52.55 -8.18
CA ALA A 92 16.08 52.56 -7.58
C ALA A 92 15.97 52.54 -6.04
N PHE A 93 16.93 51.86 -5.41
CA PHE A 93 17.22 51.84 -3.97
C PHE A 93 16.18 51.21 -3.03
N SER A 94 16.44 49.97 -2.61
CA SER A 94 16.41 49.55 -1.20
C SER A 94 17.15 48.22 -1.03
N LEU A 95 17.96 48.12 0.04
CA LEU A 95 18.70 46.91 0.43
C LEU A 95 17.79 45.67 0.54
N PRO A 96 18.32 44.45 0.32
CA PRO A 96 17.52 43.25 0.37
C PRO A 96 17.10 42.99 1.82
N ALA A 97 15.85 43.31 2.14
CA ALA A 97 15.17 42.69 3.27
C ALA A 97 15.20 41.18 3.04
N ARG A 98 15.96 40.48 3.88
CA ARG A 98 16.02 39.02 3.97
C ARG A 98 14.60 38.49 4.12
N ARG A 99 13.99 38.06 3.02
CA ARG A 99 12.72 37.33 3.00
C ARG A 99 12.94 36.01 3.71
N LEU A 100 12.68 36.00 5.02
CA LEU A 100 12.40 34.79 5.78
C LEU A 100 10.89 34.54 5.69
N SER A 101 10.53 33.27 5.56
CA SER A 101 9.17 32.71 5.68
C SER A 101 8.27 32.75 4.43
N GLY A 102 8.49 31.76 3.55
CA GLY A 102 7.50 31.28 2.57
C GLY A 102 7.63 29.79 2.20
N GLY A 103 8.50 29.02 2.86
CA GLY A 103 8.87 27.65 2.48
C GLY A 103 8.06 26.50 3.10
N SER A 104 7.38 26.72 4.24
CA SER A 104 6.83 25.62 5.06
C SER A 104 5.80 24.72 4.34
N TRP A 105 4.90 25.30 3.55
CA TRP A 105 3.80 24.54 2.95
C TRP A 105 4.20 23.76 1.68
N ARG A 106 5.11 24.32 0.87
CA ARG A 106 5.62 23.65 -0.34
C ARG A 106 6.53 22.48 0.00
N ASP A 107 7.38 22.66 1.02
CA ASP A 107 8.21 21.58 1.55
C ASP A 107 7.35 20.44 2.11
N SER A 108 6.18 20.75 2.68
CA SER A 108 5.21 19.73 3.15
C SER A 108 4.64 18.91 2.00
N ARG A 109 4.22 19.54 0.89
CA ARG A 109 3.63 18.82 -0.25
C ARG A 109 4.64 17.91 -0.95
N LEU A 110 5.85 18.39 -1.20
CA LEU A 110 6.91 17.56 -1.78
C LEU A 110 7.21 16.35 -0.89
N LYS A 111 7.27 16.53 0.44
CA LYS A 111 7.41 15.42 1.40
C LYS A 111 6.24 14.43 1.34
N GLU A 112 5.00 14.93 1.29
CA GLU A 112 3.80 14.08 1.16
C GLU A 112 3.83 13.25 -0.13
N THR A 113 4.17 13.87 -1.27
CA THR A 113 4.22 13.16 -2.57
C THR A 113 5.38 12.17 -2.67
N TRP A 114 6.52 12.47 -2.04
CA TRP A 114 7.60 11.51 -1.90
C TRP A 114 7.19 10.32 -1.02
N ALA A 115 6.54 10.57 0.12
CA ALA A 115 6.03 9.53 1.01
C ALA A 115 5.02 8.63 0.29
N LEU A 116 4.09 9.20 -0.49
CA LEU A 116 3.14 8.43 -1.30
C LEU A 116 3.85 7.48 -2.27
N ALA A 117 4.89 7.96 -2.95
CA ALA A 117 5.64 7.13 -3.88
C ALA A 117 6.42 6.00 -3.18
N GLN A 118 6.90 6.22 -1.95
CA GLN A 118 7.51 5.16 -1.16
C GLN A 118 6.47 4.13 -0.70
N VAL A 119 5.29 4.57 -0.27
CA VAL A 119 4.17 3.67 0.06
C VAL A 119 3.79 2.83 -1.16
N ALA A 120 3.57 3.45 -2.32
CA ALA A 120 3.27 2.74 -3.56
C ALA A 120 4.34 1.69 -3.92
N ARG A 121 5.63 2.02 -3.72
CA ARG A 121 6.74 1.08 -3.96
C ARG A 121 6.73 -0.08 -2.97
N ALA A 122 6.42 0.16 -1.70
CA ALA A 122 6.30 -0.90 -0.70
C ALA A 122 5.15 -1.85 -1.04
N TYR A 123 3.98 -1.33 -1.44
CA TYR A 123 2.86 -2.14 -1.90
C TYR A 123 3.21 -2.96 -3.16
N LEU A 124 3.90 -2.36 -4.14
CA LEU A 124 4.36 -3.09 -5.32
C LEU A 124 5.31 -4.23 -4.93
N GLY A 125 6.28 -3.97 -4.05
CA GLY A 125 7.21 -5.00 -3.57
C GLY A 125 6.50 -6.13 -2.85
N LEU A 126 5.56 -5.79 -1.97
CA LEU A 126 4.74 -6.73 -1.21
C LEU A 126 3.98 -7.67 -2.15
N TYR A 127 3.13 -7.13 -3.03
CA TYR A 127 2.27 -7.91 -3.91
C TYR A 127 3.00 -8.65 -5.05
N CYS A 128 4.22 -8.23 -5.41
CA CYS A 128 5.08 -9.02 -6.30
C CYS A 128 5.62 -10.29 -5.64
N SER A 129 5.76 -10.30 -4.31
CA SER A 129 6.30 -11.42 -3.56
C SER A 129 5.22 -12.31 -2.96
N THR A 130 4.11 -11.73 -2.51
CA THR A 130 3.01 -12.43 -1.86
C THR A 130 1.67 -11.90 -2.38
N PRO A 131 0.90 -12.70 -3.16
CA PRO A 131 -0.36 -12.23 -3.72
C PRO A 131 -1.46 -12.02 -2.66
N ILE A 132 -1.32 -12.68 -1.51
CA ILE A 132 -2.20 -12.55 -0.34
C ILE A 132 -1.29 -12.26 0.86
N PRO A 133 -0.93 -10.98 1.07
CA PRO A 133 -0.01 -10.63 2.15
C PRO A 133 -0.64 -10.83 3.52
N THR A 134 0.11 -11.38 4.46
CA THR A 134 -0.33 -11.40 5.87
C THR A 134 -0.20 -10.00 6.47
N ARG A 135 -0.87 -9.80 7.62
CA ARG A 135 -0.76 -8.56 8.38
C ARG A 135 0.68 -8.26 8.79
N ALA A 136 1.44 -9.28 9.19
CA ALA A 136 2.87 -9.15 9.51
C ALA A 136 3.72 -8.73 8.28
N GLN A 137 3.47 -9.32 7.11
CA GLN A 137 4.17 -8.96 5.87
C GLN A 137 3.85 -7.53 5.42
N TRP A 138 2.58 -7.12 5.57
CA TRP A 138 2.15 -5.76 5.30
C TRP A 138 2.85 -4.74 6.22
N ALA A 139 2.85 -5.01 7.52
CA ALA A 139 3.44 -4.12 8.51
C ALA A 139 4.96 -4.01 8.34
N SER A 140 5.66 -5.13 8.19
CA SER A 140 7.12 -5.16 7.97
C SER A 140 7.55 -4.42 6.70
N SER A 141 6.72 -4.42 5.66
CA SER A 141 6.98 -3.69 4.41
C SER A 141 6.82 -2.16 4.55
N LEU A 142 5.91 -1.71 5.43
CA LEU A 142 5.57 -0.29 5.57
C LEU A 142 6.20 0.40 6.78
N GLN A 143 6.54 -0.33 7.84
CA GLN A 143 7.18 0.19 9.05
C GLN A 143 8.44 1.02 8.77
N PRO A 144 9.36 0.64 7.85
CA PRO A 144 10.54 1.44 7.55
C PRO A 144 10.23 2.83 7.00
N LEU A 145 9.03 3.06 6.47
CA LEU A 145 8.59 4.36 5.95
C LEU A 145 8.15 5.32 7.06
N PHE A 146 7.88 4.79 8.25
CA PHE A 146 7.39 5.52 9.40
C PHE A 146 8.23 5.19 10.64
N PRO A 147 9.52 5.57 10.66
CA PRO A 147 10.35 5.31 11.82
C PRO A 147 9.70 5.94 13.05
N GLU A 148 9.46 5.13 14.07
CA GLU A 148 9.09 5.63 15.39
C GLU A 148 10.22 6.53 15.85
N SER A 149 9.89 7.78 16.19
CA SER A 149 10.83 8.66 16.88
C SER A 149 11.07 8.10 18.29
N THR A 150 11.94 7.12 18.38
CA THR A 150 12.47 6.56 19.62
C THR A 150 13.42 7.58 20.23
N ASN A 151 12.85 8.66 20.78
CA ASN A 151 13.46 9.54 21.78
C ASN A 151 12.44 10.60 22.23
N GLU A 152 11.43 10.19 22.98
CA GLU A 152 10.85 11.04 24.04
C GLU A 152 10.73 10.23 25.33
N ALA A 153 11.91 9.86 25.86
CA ALA A 153 12.08 9.78 27.30
C ALA A 153 12.01 11.22 27.86
N SER A 154 10.80 11.75 27.93
CA SER A 154 10.43 12.86 28.81
C SER A 154 8.97 12.67 29.16
N ALA A 155 8.79 12.00 30.29
CA ALA A 155 7.54 12.02 31.02
C ALA A 155 7.07 13.47 31.18
N SER A 156 5.97 13.81 30.54
CA SER A 156 5.01 14.75 31.12
C SER A 156 3.60 14.34 30.75
N CYS A 157 2.98 13.61 31.67
CA CYS A 157 1.61 13.84 32.12
C CYS A 157 0.63 14.31 31.03
N TRP A 158 0.01 13.38 30.32
CA TRP A 158 -1.29 13.62 29.69
C TRP A 158 -2.33 12.85 30.50
N THR A 159 -2.63 13.37 31.69
CA THR A 159 -3.93 13.15 32.30
C THR A 159 -4.99 13.77 31.41
N ALA A 160 -6.07 13.03 31.21
CA ALA A 160 -7.28 13.39 30.51
C ALA A 160 -7.67 14.86 30.70
N ASP A 161 -7.80 15.60 29.60
CA ASP A 161 -8.80 16.65 29.54
C ASP A 161 -9.46 16.68 28.16
N ALA A 162 -10.79 16.62 28.21
CA ALA A 162 -11.65 16.66 27.05
C ALA A 162 -11.78 18.11 26.60
N GLY A 163 -11.07 18.49 25.54
CA GLY A 163 -11.28 19.82 24.95
C GLY A 163 -10.22 20.26 23.98
N ALA A 164 -10.65 20.51 22.74
CA ALA A 164 -9.94 21.27 21.72
C ALA A 164 -8.71 20.60 21.06
N VAL A 165 -8.98 19.61 20.20
CA VAL A 165 -8.14 19.41 19.02
C VAL A 165 -8.27 20.67 18.15
N TYR A 166 -7.26 21.52 18.18
CA TYR A 166 -7.15 22.64 17.24
C TYR A 166 -7.16 22.08 15.81
N PRO A 167 -8.11 22.47 14.94
CA PRO A 167 -8.11 22.05 13.54
C PRO A 167 -6.96 22.79 12.83
N THR A 168 -5.87 22.08 12.56
CA THR A 168 -4.82 22.59 11.69
C THR A 168 -5.40 22.78 10.28
N PRO A 169 -5.11 23.91 9.61
CA PRO A 169 -5.89 24.37 8.46
C PRO A 169 -5.64 23.50 7.22
N ALA A 170 -6.72 22.92 6.68
CA ALA A 170 -6.80 22.23 5.39
C ALA A 170 -5.75 21.12 5.14
N SER A 171 -5.80 20.04 5.93
CA SER A 171 -5.08 18.81 5.62
C SER A 171 -5.47 18.29 4.22
N SER A 172 -4.47 18.15 3.36
CA SER A 172 -4.65 17.62 2.00
C SER A 172 -5.19 16.18 2.08
N THR A 173 -5.95 15.72 1.08
CA THR A 173 -6.41 14.31 1.01
C THR A 173 -5.26 13.33 1.23
N LEU A 174 -4.08 13.66 0.68
CA LEU A 174 -2.87 12.89 0.82
C LEU A 174 -2.31 12.93 2.25
N GLY A 175 -2.24 14.11 2.87
CA GLY A 175 -1.79 14.28 4.25
C GLY A 175 -2.65 13.52 5.25
N ARG A 176 -3.98 13.52 5.06
CA ARG A 176 -4.92 12.72 5.86
C ARG A 176 -4.64 11.22 5.71
N TYR A 177 -4.53 10.74 4.48
CA TYR A 177 -4.22 9.34 4.19
C TYR A 177 -2.89 8.91 4.84
N LEU A 178 -1.81 9.68 4.66
CA LEU A 178 -0.50 9.33 5.22
C LEU A 178 -0.49 9.31 6.75
N THR A 179 -1.28 10.19 7.38
CA THR A 179 -1.42 10.22 8.84
C THR A 179 -2.17 8.99 9.34
N GLN A 180 -3.28 8.65 8.69
CA GLN A 180 -4.07 7.44 8.99
C GLN A 180 -3.25 6.16 8.76
N LEU A 181 -2.49 6.10 7.67
CA LEU A 181 -1.61 4.97 7.37
C LEU A 181 -0.55 4.80 8.45
N ARG A 182 0.11 5.89 8.87
CA ARG A 182 1.09 5.85 9.96
C ARG A 182 0.48 5.31 11.26
N GLN A 183 -0.71 5.79 11.64
CA GLN A 183 -1.41 5.32 12.84
C GLN A 183 -1.76 3.83 12.73
N THR A 184 -2.19 3.39 11.55
CA THR A 184 -2.56 2.00 11.30
C THR A 184 -1.34 1.07 11.34
N VAL A 185 -0.22 1.47 10.75
CA VAL A 185 1.06 0.74 10.85
C VAL A 185 1.48 0.60 12.31
N GLY A 186 1.50 1.69 13.08
CA GLY A 186 1.86 1.64 14.50
C GLY A 186 0.95 0.72 15.32
N ARG A 187 -0.36 0.81 15.13
CA ARG A 187 -1.33 -0.08 15.78
C ARG A 187 -1.09 -1.55 15.42
N VAL A 188 -0.92 -1.86 14.14
CA VAL A 188 -0.70 -3.23 13.69
C VAL A 188 0.62 -3.80 14.20
N THR A 189 1.69 -3.01 14.18
CA THR A 189 2.98 -3.43 14.74
C THR A 189 2.87 -3.74 16.23
N GLN A 190 2.14 -2.92 16.99
CA GLN A 190 1.87 -3.18 18.41
C GLN A 190 1.02 -4.44 18.63
N GLU A 191 -0.08 -4.60 17.87
CA GLU A 191 -0.94 -5.79 17.93
C GLU A 191 -0.15 -7.08 17.65
N LEU A 192 0.78 -7.06 16.70
CA LEU A 192 1.63 -8.22 16.36
C LEU A 192 2.66 -8.57 17.44
N LEU A 193 3.04 -7.62 18.30
CA LEU A 193 3.90 -7.90 19.45
C LEU A 193 3.10 -8.51 20.61
N ASP A 194 1.83 -8.12 20.74
CA ASP A 194 0.95 -8.52 21.84
C ASP A 194 0.15 -9.81 21.55
N SER A 195 0.18 -10.34 20.33
CA SER A 195 -0.61 -11.52 19.92
C SER A 195 0.18 -12.55 19.10
N GLU A 196 0.06 -13.84 19.44
CA GLU A 196 0.71 -14.97 18.72
C GLU A 196 -0.16 -15.56 17.60
N SER A 197 -1.41 -15.13 17.42
CA SER A 197 -2.34 -15.70 16.43
C SER A 197 -2.49 -14.80 15.19
N ASP A 198 -1.59 -14.97 14.21
CA ASP A 198 -1.59 -14.25 12.91
C ASP A 198 -2.50 -14.95 11.88
N GLU A 199 -3.74 -15.24 12.26
CA GLU A 199 -4.68 -15.95 11.38
C GLU A 199 -5.61 -14.96 10.70
N LYS A 200 -5.22 -14.42 9.52
CA LYS A 200 -6.13 -13.68 8.64
C LYS A 200 -5.85 -13.92 7.17
N ASP A 201 -6.90 -14.39 6.50
CA ASP A 201 -7.25 -14.49 5.06
C ASP A 201 -6.77 -13.40 4.07
N GLY A 202 -5.85 -12.51 4.45
CA GLY A 202 -5.36 -11.42 3.61
C GLY A 202 -6.34 -10.27 3.37
N SER A 203 -7.57 -10.36 3.91
CA SER A 203 -8.60 -9.33 3.79
C SER A 203 -8.12 -7.97 4.29
N PHE A 204 -7.35 -7.96 5.38
CA PHE A 204 -6.77 -6.74 5.94
C PHE A 204 -5.88 -6.00 4.94
N ALA A 205 -4.93 -6.70 4.32
CA ALA A 205 -4.02 -6.08 3.34
C ALA A 205 -4.78 -5.57 2.10
N ALA A 206 -5.84 -6.29 1.71
CA ALA A 206 -6.72 -5.89 0.62
C ALA A 206 -7.49 -4.60 0.92
N GLU A 207 -8.03 -4.44 2.14
CA GLU A 207 -8.71 -3.20 2.55
C GLU A 207 -7.73 -2.01 2.63
N GLU A 208 -6.53 -2.21 3.16
CA GLU A 208 -5.50 -1.15 3.20
C GLU A 208 -5.02 -0.76 1.79
N LEU A 209 -4.97 -1.71 0.85
CA LEU A 209 -4.73 -1.41 -0.57
C LEU A 209 -5.87 -0.57 -1.16
N LYS A 210 -7.15 -0.86 -0.84
CA LYS A 210 -8.29 -0.05 -1.30
C LYS A 210 -8.18 1.40 -0.80
N GLU A 211 -7.76 1.63 0.44
CA GLU A 211 -7.52 2.98 0.96
C GLU A 211 -6.44 3.73 0.18
N LEU A 212 -5.33 3.05 -0.17
CA LEU A 212 -4.31 3.62 -1.07
C LEU A 212 -4.91 3.97 -2.43
N VAL A 213 -5.69 3.06 -3.02
CA VAL A 213 -6.35 3.26 -4.32
C VAL A 213 -7.28 4.48 -4.29
N LEU A 214 -8.11 4.63 -3.25
CA LEU A 214 -9.01 5.77 -3.08
C LEU A 214 -8.24 7.10 -2.98
N CYS A 215 -7.13 7.11 -2.23
CA CYS A 215 -6.23 8.25 -2.17
C CYS A 215 -5.66 8.59 -3.57
N CYS A 216 -5.17 7.60 -4.30
CA CYS A 216 -4.65 7.77 -5.66
C CYS A 216 -5.71 8.24 -6.66
N ILE A 217 -6.97 7.80 -6.56
CA ILE A 217 -8.08 8.32 -7.37
C ILE A 217 -8.26 9.82 -7.12
N ALA A 218 -8.36 10.22 -5.84
CA ALA A 218 -8.59 11.61 -5.48
C ALA A 218 -7.44 12.52 -5.94
N VAL A 219 -6.20 12.09 -5.74
CA VAL A 219 -5.00 12.82 -6.15
C VAL A 219 -4.84 12.82 -7.67
N GLY A 220 -5.05 11.69 -8.34
CA GLY A 220 -4.98 11.57 -9.79
C GLY A 220 -5.99 12.46 -10.52
N ARG A 221 -7.23 12.54 -10.01
CA ARG A 221 -8.25 13.48 -10.53
C ARG A 221 -7.81 14.93 -10.44
N ARG A 222 -7.11 15.30 -9.36
CA ARG A 222 -6.56 16.64 -9.17
C ARG A 222 -5.43 16.92 -10.17
N VAL A 223 -4.49 15.98 -10.31
CA VAL A 223 -3.36 16.08 -11.24
C VAL A 223 -3.80 16.16 -12.70
N ALA A 224 -4.80 15.37 -13.11
CA ALA A 224 -5.34 15.41 -14.46
C ALA A 224 -5.99 16.74 -14.84
N ARG A 225 -6.36 17.59 -13.86
CA ARG A 225 -6.89 18.93 -14.08
C ARG A 225 -5.80 20.01 -14.06
N SER A 226 -4.56 19.64 -13.74
CA SER A 226 -3.45 20.61 -13.70
C SER A 226 -3.10 21.09 -15.11
N THR A 227 -2.98 22.41 -15.26
CA THR A 227 -2.56 23.05 -16.52
C THR A 227 -1.07 22.86 -16.82
N THR A 228 -0.28 22.47 -15.81
CA THR A 228 1.16 22.19 -15.96
C THR A 228 1.45 20.83 -16.58
N LEU A 229 0.46 19.93 -16.64
CA LEU A 229 0.64 18.60 -17.18
C LEU A 229 0.28 18.59 -18.68
N PRO A 230 1.15 18.05 -19.57
CA PRO A 230 0.83 17.95 -20.99
C PRO A 230 -0.46 17.16 -21.23
N ASN A 231 -1.26 17.57 -22.22
CA ASN A 231 -2.58 16.98 -22.51
C ASN A 231 -2.56 15.44 -22.64
N LEU A 232 -1.52 14.89 -23.28
CA LEU A 232 -1.33 13.45 -23.40
C LEU A 232 -1.19 12.78 -22.03
N HIS A 233 -0.38 13.35 -21.15
CA HIS A 233 -0.18 12.84 -19.79
C HIS A 233 -1.44 13.00 -18.93
N ALA A 234 -2.17 14.11 -19.06
CA ALA A 234 -3.46 14.30 -18.39
C ALA A 234 -4.53 13.30 -18.85
N ARG A 235 -4.47 12.85 -20.12
CA ARG A 235 -5.32 11.75 -20.60
C ARG A 235 -4.92 10.41 -19.99
N LEU A 236 -3.62 10.08 -19.96
CA LEU A 236 -3.13 8.84 -19.34
C LEU A 236 -3.49 8.76 -17.85
N VAL A 237 -3.35 9.86 -17.10
CA VAL A 237 -3.75 9.92 -15.69
C VAL A 237 -5.25 9.68 -15.53
N ARG A 238 -6.10 10.16 -16.45
CA ARG A 238 -7.53 9.87 -16.43
C ARG A 238 -7.82 8.39 -16.66
N GLU A 239 -7.14 7.77 -17.63
CA GLU A 239 -7.26 6.33 -17.90
C GLU A 239 -6.83 5.50 -16.67
N MET A 240 -5.70 5.84 -16.04
CA MET A 240 -5.27 5.23 -14.77
C MET A 240 -6.31 5.38 -13.66
N VAL A 241 -6.89 6.57 -13.51
CA VAL A 241 -7.94 6.84 -12.53
C VAL A 241 -9.21 6.03 -12.81
N THR A 242 -9.53 5.74 -14.07
CA THR A 242 -10.63 4.83 -14.45
C THR A 242 -10.32 3.40 -14.04
N THR A 243 -9.13 2.88 -14.35
CA THR A 243 -8.69 1.54 -13.91
C THR A 243 -8.81 1.37 -12.40
N LEU A 244 -8.43 2.39 -11.62
CA LEU A 244 -8.58 2.37 -10.16
C LEU A 244 -10.04 2.38 -9.69
N GLN A 245 -10.93 3.09 -10.38
CA GLN A 245 -12.36 3.10 -10.05
C GLN A 245 -13.03 1.77 -10.34
N ASP A 246 -12.69 1.16 -11.47
CA ASP A 246 -13.21 -0.15 -11.86
C ASP A 246 -12.79 -1.22 -10.84
N PHE A 247 -11.57 -1.12 -10.32
CA PHE A 247 -11.10 -2.02 -9.26
C PHE A 247 -11.84 -1.85 -7.93
N VAL A 248 -12.11 -0.61 -7.50
CA VAL A 248 -12.85 -0.33 -6.24
C VAL A 248 -14.33 -0.69 -6.38
N GLY A 249 -14.92 -0.46 -7.56
CA GLY A 249 -16.32 -0.79 -7.85
C GLY A 249 -16.55 -2.27 -8.13
N GLY A 250 -15.52 -3.01 -8.49
CA GLY A 250 -15.57 -4.46 -8.70
C GLY A 250 -15.36 -5.25 -7.41
N SER A 251 -16.00 -6.41 -7.29
CA SER A 251 -15.75 -7.41 -6.24
C SER A 251 -14.43 -8.18 -6.44
N THR A 252 -13.43 -7.55 -7.05
CA THR A 252 -12.17 -8.16 -7.51
C THR A 252 -11.26 -8.69 -6.40
N LEU A 253 -11.54 -8.35 -5.14
CA LEU A 253 -10.76 -8.73 -3.96
C LEU A 253 -11.54 -9.59 -2.95
N GLU A 254 -12.77 -10.01 -3.24
CA GLU A 254 -13.47 -10.98 -2.38
C GLU A 254 -12.80 -12.35 -2.56
N TRP A 255 -12.10 -12.79 -1.51
CA TRP A 255 -11.47 -14.11 -1.37
C TRP A 255 -12.37 -15.02 -0.55
#